data_AF-A0A3R7MBU9-F1
#
_entry.id   AF-A0A3R7MBU9-F1
#
_cell.length_a   1.000
_cell.length_b   1.000
_cell.length_c   1.000
_cell.angle_alpha   90.00
_cell.angle_beta   90.00
_cell.angle_gamma   90.00
#
_symmetry.space_group_name_H-M   'P 1'
#
loop_
_entity.id
_entity.type
_entity.pdbx_description
1 polymer ?
#
loop_
_entity_poly.entity_id
_entity_poly.type
_entity_poly.pdbx_seq_one_letter_code
_entity_poly.pdbx_strand_id
1 'polypeptide(L)'
;MSFLPHLPFPRTDTTPLFLAANGGNVEIVDFLLDLGANVQHINGYGATPLHWAADTVEGAMTIEQLLIHGAPLNHPDNSGNTPLHRAAAGGNLGGVVILLAWCADASLVNAEGLTPLDTAVAKNQPQIAEEIRGAEPCEYDPCDKILADGSLPDDSPQLLACQNVTWTPPVSPDNACEIKGRRYSDGAEWFDGCREHRCQEGRVWSNATVSASCCEDGGQVYPAGHIWERGCYLLICSEGRPEALALLNTCCEVDGEARVHGHTWTSPSGCFTFTCNSGVVEEDVVPDNCCMEGNERYIQGHTWTEGCKEHICRAGVVNDLAVAATCCQVGEDVYPNGTRRDDCVLYLCNSGTPQNIAVLSSCCESEGEMYYDRQVWPVGCARYTCNYGVVEELPMLETCCQVAEKAYKDGETWQASCYEFGCKNGTVELLQVLNMTHC
;
A
#
# COMPACT_ATOMS: atom_id res chain seq x y z
N MET A 1 -3.84 -35.86 47.08
CA MET A 1 -4.08 -37.29 46.77
C MET A 1 -4.50 -37.34 45.32
N SER A 2 -3.51 -37.45 44.44
CA SER A 2 -3.13 -38.70 43.77
C SER A 2 -3.99 -38.96 42.54
N PHE A 3 -3.35 -38.69 41.39
CA PHE A 3 -3.55 -39.39 40.12
C PHE A 3 -4.13 -40.80 40.29
N LEU A 4 -5.17 -41.11 39.53
CA LEU A 4 -5.35 -42.43 38.95
C LEU A 4 -5.53 -42.26 37.43
N PRO A 5 -4.65 -42.86 36.61
CA PRO A 5 -4.65 -42.76 35.16
C PRO A 5 -5.40 -43.92 34.50
N HIS A 6 -5.82 -43.70 33.24
CA HIS A 6 -6.23 -44.69 32.24
C HIS A 6 -7.50 -45.53 32.48
N LEU A 7 -8.61 -45.04 31.92
CA LEU A 7 -9.56 -45.88 31.18
C LEU A 7 -9.72 -45.26 29.78
N PRO A 8 -9.56 -46.01 28.67
CA PRO A 8 -9.83 -45.52 27.33
C PRO A 8 -11.33 -45.67 27.07
N PHE A 9 -12.13 -44.79 27.67
CA PHE A 9 -13.50 -44.57 27.21
C PHE A 9 -13.48 -43.32 26.32
N PRO A 10 -14.16 -43.35 25.16
CA PRO A 10 -14.27 -42.15 24.33
C PRO A 10 -14.87 -41.04 25.20
N ARG A 11 -14.23 -39.87 25.27
CA ARG A 11 -14.80 -38.72 25.96
C ARG A 11 -16.06 -38.34 25.20
N THR A 12 -17.22 -38.67 25.74
CA THR A 12 -18.50 -38.37 25.08
C THR A 12 -18.90 -36.92 25.24
N ASP A 13 -18.10 -36.07 25.91
CA ASP A 13 -18.33 -34.64 26.20
C ASP A 13 -19.80 -34.32 26.56
N THR A 14 -20.44 -35.26 27.26
CA THR A 14 -21.85 -35.24 27.61
C THR A 14 -22.02 -34.48 28.93
N THR A 15 -22.73 -33.36 28.90
CA THR A 15 -23.00 -32.54 30.10
C THR A 15 -24.23 -33.08 30.86
N PRO A 16 -24.45 -32.68 32.13
CA PRO A 16 -25.66 -33.05 32.86
C PRO A 16 -26.96 -32.71 32.13
N LEU A 17 -26.95 -31.65 31.30
CA LEU A 17 -28.10 -31.23 30.51
C LEU A 17 -28.53 -32.30 29.49
N PHE A 18 -27.59 -33.03 28.87
CA PHE A 18 -27.91 -34.13 27.95
C PHE A 18 -28.64 -35.28 28.64
N LEU A 19 -28.21 -35.62 29.86
CA LEU A 19 -28.81 -36.71 30.63
C LEU A 19 -30.20 -36.31 31.14
N ALA A 20 -30.36 -35.06 31.58
CA ALA A 20 -31.65 -34.51 32.00
C ALA A 20 -32.65 -34.45 30.83
N ALA A 21 -32.19 -33.97 29.67
CA ALA A 21 -32.96 -33.90 28.42
C ALA A 21 -33.41 -35.29 27.95
N ASN A 22 -32.50 -36.25 27.86
CA ASN A 22 -32.83 -37.62 27.47
C ASN A 22 -33.80 -38.31 28.44
N GLY A 23 -33.70 -37.98 29.73
CA GLY A 23 -34.55 -38.56 30.77
C GLY A 23 -35.92 -37.91 30.92
N GLY A 24 -36.25 -36.87 30.14
CA GLY A 24 -37.53 -36.16 30.26
C GLY A 24 -37.67 -35.30 31.52
N ASN A 25 -36.58 -35.00 32.23
CA ASN A 25 -36.62 -34.33 33.53
C ASN A 25 -36.69 -32.80 33.39
N VAL A 26 -37.89 -32.28 33.09
CA VAL A 26 -38.15 -30.84 32.86
C VAL A 26 -37.59 -29.96 33.97
N GLU A 27 -37.88 -30.26 35.25
CA GLU A 27 -37.40 -29.46 36.39
C GLU A 27 -35.87 -29.37 36.47
N ILE A 28 -35.16 -30.44 36.09
CA ILE A 28 -33.69 -30.46 36.10
C ILE A 28 -33.15 -29.71 34.88
N VAL A 29 -33.81 -29.83 33.72
CA VAL A 29 -33.46 -29.08 32.51
C VAL A 29 -33.56 -27.57 32.78
N ASP A 30 -34.69 -27.11 33.32
CA ASP A 30 -34.90 -25.69 33.66
C ASP A 30 -33.87 -25.20 34.68
N PHE A 31 -33.68 -25.96 35.77
CA PHE A 31 -32.68 -25.62 36.80
C PHE A 31 -31.26 -25.50 36.23
N LEU A 32 -30.87 -26.38 35.31
CA LEU A 32 -29.55 -26.33 34.68
C LEU A 32 -29.42 -25.14 33.71
N LEU A 33 -30.46 -24.86 32.92
CA LEU A 33 -30.49 -23.73 31.98
C LEU A 33 -30.48 -22.38 32.71
N ASP A 34 -31.20 -22.27 33.83
CA ASP A 34 -31.20 -21.09 34.70
C ASP A 34 -29.83 -20.83 35.35
N LEU A 35 -29.06 -21.88 35.61
CA LEU A 35 -27.67 -21.78 36.06
C LEU A 35 -26.67 -21.46 34.92
N GLY A 36 -27.16 -21.24 33.70
CA GLY A 36 -26.34 -20.90 32.54
C GLY A 36 -25.73 -22.09 31.82
N ALA A 37 -26.32 -23.29 31.93
CA ALA A 37 -25.89 -24.42 31.11
C ALA A 37 -26.05 -24.08 29.62
N ASN A 38 -25.03 -24.38 28.82
CA ASN A 38 -25.05 -24.12 27.38
C ASN A 38 -25.99 -25.11 26.66
N VAL A 39 -27.17 -24.65 26.26
CA VAL A 39 -28.15 -25.43 25.50
C VAL A 39 -27.66 -25.84 24.10
N GLN A 40 -26.68 -25.13 23.56
CA GLN A 40 -26.07 -25.36 22.25
C GLN A 40 -24.81 -26.21 22.32
N HIS A 41 -24.45 -26.75 23.50
CA HIS A 41 -23.24 -27.57 23.64
C HIS A 41 -23.30 -28.78 22.71
N ILE A 42 -22.20 -29.05 22.03
CA ILE A 42 -22.06 -30.17 21.10
C ILE A 42 -21.17 -31.22 21.76
N ASN A 43 -21.67 -32.45 21.86
CA ASN A 43 -20.93 -33.55 22.46
C ASN A 43 -20.03 -34.28 21.44
N GLY A 44 -19.32 -35.32 21.85
CA GLY A 44 -18.38 -36.05 20.98
C GLY A 44 -19.01 -36.72 19.73
N TYR A 45 -20.35 -36.77 19.65
CA TYR A 45 -21.11 -37.31 18.50
C TYR A 45 -21.64 -36.21 17.57
N GLY A 46 -21.28 -34.94 17.79
CA GLY A 46 -21.89 -33.83 17.07
C GLY A 46 -23.32 -33.52 17.53
N ALA A 47 -23.80 -34.20 18.57
CA ALA A 47 -25.18 -34.07 19.03
C ALA A 47 -25.33 -32.95 20.07
N THR A 48 -26.46 -32.26 20.02
CA THR A 48 -26.90 -31.28 21.03
C THR A 48 -27.85 -31.93 22.04
N PRO A 49 -28.15 -31.28 23.19
CA PRO A 49 -29.15 -31.77 24.14
C PRO A 49 -30.51 -32.04 23.50
N LEU A 50 -30.90 -31.24 22.49
CA LEU A 50 -32.15 -31.42 21.73
C LEU A 50 -32.18 -32.73 20.93
N HIS A 51 -31.04 -33.19 20.39
CA HIS A 51 -30.96 -34.50 19.74
C HIS A 51 -31.26 -35.63 20.74
N TRP A 52 -30.76 -35.51 21.97
CA TRP A 52 -30.95 -36.52 23.02
C TRP A 52 -32.36 -36.51 23.58
N ALA A 53 -32.98 -35.34 23.73
CA ALA A 53 -34.41 -35.23 24.04
C ALA A 53 -35.29 -35.83 22.94
N ALA A 54 -34.90 -35.64 21.67
CA ALA A 54 -35.63 -36.17 20.52
C ALA A 54 -35.50 -37.70 20.37
N ASP A 55 -34.38 -38.30 20.76
CA ASP A 55 -34.06 -39.72 20.56
C ASP A 55 -34.97 -40.68 21.37
N THR A 56 -35.62 -40.19 22.44
CA THR A 56 -36.44 -41.01 23.34
C THR A 56 -37.83 -40.42 23.58
N VAL A 57 -38.80 -41.28 23.89
CA VAL A 57 -40.19 -40.86 24.16
C VAL A 57 -40.28 -40.02 25.43
N GLU A 58 -39.51 -40.38 26.46
CA GLU A 58 -39.43 -39.65 27.73
C GLU A 58 -38.83 -38.25 27.51
N GLY A 59 -37.81 -38.14 26.66
CA GLY A 59 -37.15 -36.86 26.34
C GLY A 59 -38.08 -35.83 25.69
N ALA A 60 -39.19 -36.27 25.08
CA ALA A 60 -40.19 -35.40 24.45
C ALA A 60 -40.68 -34.28 25.39
N MET A 61 -40.76 -34.56 26.69
CA MET A 61 -41.23 -33.62 27.72
C MET A 61 -40.30 -32.41 27.86
N THR A 62 -39.04 -32.53 27.47
CA THR A 62 -38.02 -31.46 27.62
C THR A 62 -37.75 -30.69 26.33
N ILE A 63 -38.26 -31.15 25.19
CA ILE A 63 -38.02 -30.55 23.87
C ILE A 63 -38.48 -29.10 23.85
N GLU A 64 -39.70 -28.81 24.34
CA GLU A 64 -40.23 -27.45 24.34
C GLU A 64 -39.37 -26.49 25.19
N GLN A 65 -38.90 -26.92 26.37
CA GLN A 65 -38.00 -26.09 27.20
C GLN A 65 -36.65 -25.83 26.53
N LEU A 66 -36.06 -26.86 25.92
CA LEU A 66 -34.80 -26.70 25.19
C LEU A 66 -34.96 -25.70 24.02
N LEU A 67 -36.08 -25.76 23.29
CA LEU A 67 -36.38 -24.84 22.19
C LEU A 67 -36.63 -23.41 22.67
N ILE A 68 -37.40 -23.23 23.76
CA ILE A 68 -37.60 -21.92 24.41
C ILE A 68 -36.26 -21.30 24.79
N HIS A 69 -35.32 -22.09 25.30
CA HIS A 69 -33.98 -21.63 25.66
C HIS A 69 -33.00 -21.50 24.48
N GLY A 70 -33.46 -21.71 23.25
CA GLY A 70 -32.66 -21.48 22.04
C GLY A 70 -31.83 -22.66 21.56
N ALA A 71 -32.27 -23.90 21.83
CA ALA A 71 -31.66 -25.07 21.23
C ALA A 71 -31.76 -25.01 19.70
N PRO A 72 -30.69 -25.37 18.97
CA PRO A 72 -30.69 -25.25 17.51
C PRO A 72 -31.52 -26.37 16.88
N LEU A 73 -32.72 -26.00 16.40
CA LEU A 73 -33.77 -26.91 15.93
C LEU A 73 -33.34 -27.85 14.81
N ASN A 74 -32.54 -27.36 13.87
CA ASN A 74 -32.15 -28.06 12.64
C ASN A 74 -30.66 -28.42 12.58
N HIS A 75 -29.91 -28.31 13.69
CA HIS A 75 -28.48 -28.64 13.68
C HIS A 75 -28.27 -30.13 13.34
N PRO A 76 -27.36 -30.47 12.42
CA PRO A 76 -27.05 -31.87 12.12
C PRO A 76 -25.99 -32.44 13.07
N ASP A 77 -26.16 -33.68 13.52
CA ASP A 77 -25.10 -34.43 14.22
C ASP A 77 -24.02 -34.98 13.27
N ASN A 78 -23.02 -35.71 13.79
CA ASN A 78 -21.92 -36.26 12.97
C ASN A 78 -22.38 -37.25 11.87
N SER A 79 -23.61 -37.76 11.95
CA SER A 79 -24.24 -38.61 10.92
C SER A 79 -25.19 -37.82 10.02
N GLY A 80 -25.21 -36.49 10.13
CA GLY A 80 -26.13 -35.61 9.41
C GLY A 80 -27.57 -35.65 9.92
N ASN A 81 -27.86 -36.36 11.02
CA ASN A 81 -29.22 -36.44 11.53
C ASN A 81 -29.54 -35.15 12.30
N THR A 82 -30.67 -34.52 11.96
CA THR A 82 -31.25 -33.44 12.77
C THR A 82 -32.03 -34.02 13.97
N PRO A 83 -32.46 -33.19 14.94
CA PRO A 83 -33.35 -33.64 15.99
C PRO A 83 -34.63 -34.32 15.47
N LEU A 84 -35.19 -33.85 14.35
CA LEU A 84 -36.36 -34.48 13.73
C LEU A 84 -36.04 -35.88 13.16
N HIS A 85 -34.84 -36.09 12.61
CA HIS A 85 -34.37 -37.43 12.21
C HIS A 85 -34.24 -38.36 13.43
N ARG A 86 -33.71 -37.85 14.55
CA ARG A 86 -33.58 -38.62 15.81
C ARG A 86 -34.94 -39.01 16.37
N ALA A 87 -35.91 -38.08 16.39
CA ALA A 87 -37.28 -38.37 16.81
C ALA A 87 -37.96 -39.41 15.92
N ALA A 88 -37.77 -39.29 14.60
CA ALA A 88 -38.25 -40.24 13.60
C ALA A 88 -37.54 -41.60 13.62
N ALA A 89 -36.33 -41.68 14.18
CA ALA A 89 -35.64 -42.95 14.37
C ALA A 89 -35.97 -43.60 15.72
N GLY A 90 -36.18 -42.78 16.76
CA GLY A 90 -36.40 -43.18 18.14
C GLY A 90 -37.84 -43.58 18.47
N GLY A 91 -38.81 -43.32 17.57
CA GLY A 91 -40.22 -43.63 17.84
C GLY A 91 -40.91 -42.55 18.67
N ASN A 92 -40.30 -41.36 18.75
CA ASN A 92 -40.75 -40.28 19.58
C ASN A 92 -41.81 -39.43 18.85
N LEU A 93 -43.05 -39.93 18.78
CA LEU A 93 -44.15 -39.21 18.14
C LEU A 93 -44.40 -37.84 18.78
N GLY A 94 -44.34 -37.76 20.11
CA GLY A 94 -44.52 -36.49 20.83
C GLY A 94 -43.45 -35.46 20.44
N GLY A 95 -42.20 -35.90 20.33
CA GLY A 95 -41.11 -35.05 19.85
C GLY A 95 -41.25 -34.64 18.40
N VAL A 96 -41.71 -35.52 17.51
CA VAL A 96 -42.01 -35.18 16.11
C VAL A 96 -43.07 -34.09 16.03
N VAL A 97 -44.18 -34.24 16.75
CA VAL A 97 -45.27 -33.24 16.77
C VAL A 97 -44.77 -31.90 17.29
N ILE A 98 -44.02 -31.89 18.40
CA ILE A 98 -43.46 -30.65 18.97
C ILE A 98 -42.47 -30.02 17.98
N LEU A 99 -41.53 -30.77 17.44
CA LEU A 99 -40.52 -30.25 16.52
C LEU A 99 -41.15 -29.68 15.24
N LEU A 100 -42.16 -30.35 14.67
CA LEU A 100 -42.90 -29.85 13.51
C LEU A 100 -43.72 -28.59 13.84
N ALA A 101 -44.35 -28.54 15.03
CA ALA A 101 -45.05 -27.34 15.50
C ALA A 101 -44.10 -26.16 15.74
N TRP A 102 -42.82 -26.44 16.02
CA TRP A 102 -41.73 -25.46 16.07
C TRP A 102 -41.01 -25.28 14.73
N CYS A 103 -41.56 -25.82 13.64
CA CYS A 103 -41.09 -25.62 12.27
C CYS A 103 -39.72 -26.24 11.95
N ALA A 104 -39.49 -27.44 12.50
CA ALA A 104 -38.34 -28.25 12.10
C ALA A 104 -38.41 -28.56 10.60
N ASP A 105 -37.28 -28.42 9.92
CA ASP A 105 -37.21 -28.63 8.47
C ASP A 105 -37.21 -30.13 8.17
N ALA A 106 -38.37 -30.63 7.75
CA ALA A 106 -38.58 -32.02 7.37
C ALA A 106 -38.00 -32.39 5.98
N SER A 107 -37.42 -31.42 5.25
CA SER A 107 -36.82 -31.64 3.93
C SER A 107 -35.31 -31.93 3.97
N LEU A 108 -34.65 -31.68 5.12
CA LEU A 108 -33.22 -31.93 5.29
C LEU A 108 -32.90 -33.42 5.17
N VAL A 109 -31.75 -33.74 4.57
CA VAL A 109 -31.28 -35.11 4.41
C VAL A 109 -30.05 -35.38 5.27
N ASN A 110 -29.98 -36.56 5.89
CA ASN A 110 -28.82 -37.00 6.64
C ASN A 110 -27.67 -37.49 5.73
N ALA A 111 -26.57 -37.96 6.31
CA ALA A 111 -25.41 -38.43 5.55
C ALA A 111 -25.69 -39.67 4.67
N GLU A 112 -26.79 -40.39 4.94
CA GLU A 112 -27.28 -41.51 4.13
C GLU A 112 -28.21 -41.05 2.99
N GLY A 113 -28.49 -39.73 2.88
CA GLY A 113 -29.41 -39.16 1.91
C GLY A 113 -30.88 -39.35 2.24
N LEU A 114 -31.21 -39.70 3.49
CA LEU A 114 -32.57 -39.95 3.95
C LEU A 114 -33.14 -38.68 4.62
N THR A 115 -34.39 -38.34 4.32
CA THR A 115 -35.16 -37.33 5.08
C THR A 115 -35.63 -37.91 6.42
N PRO A 116 -36.18 -37.10 7.36
CA PRO A 116 -36.83 -37.64 8.55
C PRO A 116 -38.00 -38.57 8.22
N LEU A 117 -38.75 -38.29 7.15
CA LEU A 117 -39.81 -39.16 6.65
C LEU A 117 -39.23 -40.51 6.19
N ASP A 118 -38.17 -40.49 5.39
CA ASP A 118 -37.51 -41.72 4.92
C ASP A 118 -36.92 -42.51 6.09
N THR A 119 -36.41 -41.81 7.11
CA THR A 119 -35.90 -42.41 8.34
C THR A 119 -37.01 -43.12 9.11
N ALA A 120 -38.18 -42.48 9.28
CA ALA A 120 -39.35 -43.11 9.91
C ALA A 120 -39.80 -44.37 9.16
N VAL A 121 -39.81 -44.32 7.83
CA VAL A 121 -40.14 -45.47 6.98
C VAL A 121 -39.09 -46.57 7.13
N ALA A 122 -37.80 -46.23 7.08
CA ALA A 122 -36.70 -47.19 7.22
C ALA A 122 -36.66 -47.86 8.60
N LYS A 123 -37.08 -47.15 9.66
CA LYS A 123 -37.19 -47.67 11.04
C LYS A 123 -38.54 -48.31 11.34
N ASN A 124 -39.42 -48.45 10.34
CA ASN A 124 -40.76 -49.06 10.47
C ASN A 124 -41.65 -48.34 11.50
N GLN A 125 -41.72 -47.01 11.42
CA GLN A 125 -42.52 -46.14 12.28
C GLN A 125 -43.68 -45.49 11.50
N PRO A 126 -44.77 -46.24 11.21
CA PRO A 126 -45.81 -45.79 10.28
C PRO A 126 -46.57 -44.56 10.78
N GLN A 127 -46.83 -44.46 12.08
CA GLN A 127 -47.55 -43.33 12.68
C GLN A 127 -46.75 -42.03 12.56
N ILE A 128 -45.44 -42.08 12.76
CA ILE A 128 -44.56 -40.92 12.60
C ILE A 128 -44.41 -40.56 11.12
N ALA A 129 -44.29 -41.54 10.24
CA ALA A 129 -44.24 -41.28 8.80
C ALA A 129 -45.53 -40.64 8.28
N GLU A 130 -46.69 -41.00 8.85
CA GLU A 130 -47.97 -40.36 8.54
C GLU A 130 -48.02 -38.92 9.07
N GLU A 131 -47.58 -38.70 10.30
CA GLU A 131 -47.51 -37.36 10.91
C GLU A 131 -46.62 -36.41 10.10
N ILE A 132 -45.39 -36.82 9.78
CA ILE A 132 -44.45 -36.00 8.99
C ILE A 132 -44.98 -35.74 7.57
N ARG A 133 -45.69 -36.71 6.97
CA ARG A 133 -46.30 -36.55 5.64
C ARG A 133 -47.51 -35.61 5.66
N GLY A 134 -48.30 -35.66 6.72
CA GLY A 134 -49.51 -34.86 6.90
C GLY A 134 -49.24 -33.46 7.47
N ALA A 135 -48.03 -33.19 7.93
CA ALA A 135 -47.63 -31.90 8.46
C ALA A 135 -47.79 -30.81 7.39
N GLU A 136 -48.70 -29.87 7.66
CA GLU A 136 -48.80 -28.65 6.85
C GLU A 136 -47.53 -27.83 7.05
N PRO A 137 -47.05 -27.16 5.99
CA PRO A 137 -45.85 -26.35 6.13
C PRO A 137 -46.16 -25.17 7.06
N CYS A 138 -45.24 -24.91 7.98
CA CYS A 138 -45.44 -23.92 9.03
C CYS A 138 -45.83 -22.53 8.52
N GLU A 139 -47.06 -22.11 8.80
CA GLU A 139 -47.56 -20.77 8.46
C GLU A 139 -47.25 -19.69 9.52
N TYR A 140 -46.73 -20.09 10.68
CA TYR A 140 -46.49 -19.21 11.83
C TYR A 140 -45.05 -19.28 12.31
N ASP A 141 -44.48 -18.14 12.71
CA ASP A 141 -43.17 -18.07 13.34
C ASP A 141 -43.28 -18.62 14.78
N PRO A 142 -42.57 -19.71 15.15
CA PRO A 142 -42.55 -20.23 16.51
C PRO A 142 -42.19 -19.17 17.56
N CYS A 143 -41.48 -18.12 17.16
CA CYS A 143 -41.10 -16.99 18.03
C CYS A 143 -42.27 -16.10 18.43
N ASP A 144 -43.33 -16.04 17.63
CA ASP A 144 -44.55 -15.33 18.01
C ASP A 144 -45.29 -16.06 19.15
N LYS A 145 -45.09 -17.39 19.33
CA LYS A 145 -45.62 -18.16 20.47
C LYS A 145 -44.88 -17.82 21.77
N ILE A 146 -43.57 -17.54 21.70
CA ILE A 146 -42.75 -17.07 22.83
C ILE A 146 -43.13 -15.64 23.23
N LEU A 147 -43.38 -14.77 22.24
CA LEU A 147 -43.77 -13.37 22.44
C LEU A 147 -45.21 -13.19 22.97
N ALA A 148 -46.13 -14.10 22.62
CA ALA A 148 -47.53 -14.01 23.00
C ALA A 148 -47.82 -14.20 24.51
N ASP A 149 -46.90 -14.79 25.29
CA ASP A 149 -47.04 -14.92 26.75
C ASP A 149 -46.59 -13.65 27.51
N GLY A 150 -45.97 -12.68 26.82
CA GLY A 150 -45.65 -11.36 27.37
C GLY A 150 -44.77 -11.35 28.63
N SER A 151 -44.12 -12.47 28.94
CA SER A 151 -43.48 -12.76 30.23
C SER A 151 -41.95 -12.62 30.20
N LEU A 152 -41.35 -12.33 29.04
CA LEU A 152 -39.89 -12.26 28.88
C LEU A 152 -39.41 -10.82 28.59
N PRO A 153 -38.40 -10.30 29.33
CA PRO A 153 -37.79 -9.01 29.07
C PRO A 153 -37.03 -9.00 27.72
N ASP A 154 -36.96 -7.82 27.08
CA ASP A 154 -36.37 -7.58 25.75
C ASP A 154 -34.92 -8.07 25.56
N ASP A 155 -34.19 -8.35 26.64
CA ASP A 155 -32.79 -8.84 26.61
C ASP A 155 -32.66 -10.34 26.98
N SER A 156 -33.75 -11.09 27.01
CA SER A 156 -33.72 -12.50 27.41
C SER A 156 -32.99 -13.38 26.38
N PRO A 157 -32.19 -14.38 26.81
CA PRO A 157 -31.52 -15.31 25.90
C PRO A 157 -32.49 -16.03 24.94
N GLN A 158 -33.74 -16.21 25.36
CA GLN A 158 -34.84 -16.79 24.58
C GLN A 158 -35.22 -15.90 23.36
N LEU A 159 -35.21 -14.57 23.52
CA LEU A 159 -35.52 -13.63 22.44
C LEU A 159 -34.40 -13.56 21.38
N LEU A 160 -33.14 -13.62 21.83
CA LEU A 160 -31.97 -13.57 20.96
C LEU A 160 -31.79 -14.86 20.13
N ALA A 161 -32.22 -16.01 20.67
CA ALA A 161 -32.27 -17.26 19.93
C ALA A 161 -33.32 -17.24 18.81
N CYS A 162 -34.44 -16.58 19.05
CA CYS A 162 -35.51 -16.36 18.07
C CYS A 162 -35.11 -15.45 16.90
N GLN A 163 -34.35 -14.39 17.18
CA GLN A 163 -33.85 -13.46 16.15
C GLN A 163 -32.82 -14.08 15.17
N ASN A 164 -32.27 -15.25 15.50
CA ASN A 164 -31.28 -15.96 14.68
C ASN A 164 -31.85 -17.15 13.86
N VAL A 165 -33.16 -17.39 13.91
CA VAL A 165 -33.83 -18.40 13.08
C VAL A 165 -34.39 -17.72 11.83
N THR A 166 -33.89 -18.09 10.65
CA THR A 166 -34.44 -17.59 9.39
C THR A 166 -35.72 -18.34 9.06
N TRP A 167 -36.86 -17.76 9.39
CA TRP A 167 -38.17 -18.27 8.98
C TRP A 167 -38.53 -17.76 7.57
N THR A 168 -38.95 -18.66 6.68
CA THR A 168 -39.54 -18.32 5.37
C THR A 168 -40.88 -19.04 5.21
N PRO A 169 -41.99 -18.33 4.94
CA PRO A 169 -43.33 -18.93 4.87
C PRO A 169 -43.53 -19.87 3.67
N PRO A 170 -44.53 -20.78 3.71
CA PRO A 170 -44.88 -21.67 2.61
C PRO A 170 -45.85 -21.02 1.61
N VAL A 171 -45.83 -21.52 0.37
CA VAL A 171 -46.39 -20.86 -0.83
C VAL A 171 -47.72 -21.48 -1.29
N SER A 172 -48.72 -20.64 -1.58
CA SER A 172 -49.99 -21.00 -2.27
C SER A 172 -49.78 -21.36 -3.76
N PRO A 173 -50.40 -22.43 -4.29
CA PRO A 173 -50.03 -23.06 -5.57
C PRO A 173 -50.42 -22.29 -6.85
N ASP A 174 -51.34 -21.33 -6.81
CA ASP A 174 -51.95 -20.83 -8.06
C ASP A 174 -51.16 -19.71 -8.77
N ASN A 175 -50.33 -18.95 -8.04
CA ASN A 175 -49.52 -17.85 -8.60
C ASN A 175 -48.01 -17.99 -8.33
N ALA A 176 -47.57 -19.21 -8.02
CA ALA A 176 -46.19 -19.48 -7.62
C ALA A 176 -45.25 -19.63 -8.83
N CYS A 177 -44.06 -19.05 -8.74
CA CYS A 177 -43.00 -19.29 -9.71
C CYS A 177 -42.25 -20.57 -9.32
N GLU A 178 -42.06 -21.51 -10.25
CA GLU A 178 -41.30 -22.73 -10.00
C GLU A 178 -39.95 -22.70 -10.74
N ILE A 179 -38.83 -22.73 -10.00
CA ILE A 179 -37.47 -22.83 -10.55
C ILE A 179 -36.76 -24.01 -9.89
N LYS A 180 -36.17 -24.92 -10.69
CA LYS A 180 -35.34 -26.05 -10.22
C LYS A 180 -36.01 -26.85 -9.07
N GLY A 181 -37.33 -26.98 -9.08
CA GLY A 181 -38.10 -27.70 -8.06
C GLY A 181 -38.42 -26.90 -6.78
N ARG A 182 -38.08 -25.61 -6.71
CA ARG A 182 -38.49 -24.70 -5.63
C ARG A 182 -39.65 -23.81 -6.11
N ARG A 183 -40.65 -23.61 -5.25
CA ARG A 183 -41.81 -22.73 -5.49
C ARG A 183 -41.66 -21.42 -4.72
N TYR A 184 -41.88 -20.30 -5.39
CA TYR A 184 -41.79 -18.95 -4.85
C TYR A 184 -43.16 -18.28 -4.92
N SER A 185 -43.61 -17.67 -3.82
CA SER A 185 -44.89 -16.94 -3.77
C SER A 185 -44.86 -15.67 -4.61
N ASP A 186 -46.03 -15.20 -5.04
CA ASP A 186 -46.14 -13.91 -5.73
C ASP A 186 -45.60 -12.78 -4.85
N GLY A 187 -44.74 -11.93 -5.41
CA GLY A 187 -43.98 -10.91 -4.68
C GLY A 187 -42.71 -11.41 -3.99
N ALA A 188 -42.44 -12.73 -3.95
CA ALA A 188 -41.24 -13.26 -3.33
C ALA A 188 -39.98 -12.82 -4.09
N GLU A 189 -39.02 -12.30 -3.35
CA GLU A 189 -37.67 -11.99 -3.82
C GLU A 189 -36.71 -13.07 -3.35
N TRP A 190 -35.88 -13.58 -4.25
CA TRP A 190 -34.84 -14.54 -3.91
C TRP A 190 -33.62 -14.33 -4.79
N PHE A 191 -32.50 -14.90 -4.35
CA PHE A 191 -31.27 -14.94 -5.13
C PHE A 191 -31.05 -16.36 -5.67
N ASP A 192 -30.81 -16.50 -6.98
CA ASP A 192 -30.24 -17.72 -7.58
C ASP A 192 -28.78 -17.45 -7.89
N GLY A 193 -27.90 -17.96 -7.03
CA GLY A 193 -26.51 -17.52 -6.98
C GLY A 193 -26.45 -16.04 -6.61
N CYS A 194 -26.06 -15.20 -7.57
CA CYS A 194 -25.85 -13.78 -7.33
C CYS A 194 -26.87 -12.84 -7.98
N ARG A 195 -27.89 -13.37 -8.65
CA ARG A 195 -28.93 -12.55 -9.29
C ARG A 195 -30.19 -12.55 -8.46
N GLU A 196 -30.74 -11.35 -8.25
CA GLU A 196 -32.06 -11.19 -7.66
C GLU A 196 -33.14 -11.55 -8.67
N HIS A 197 -34.10 -12.32 -8.19
CA HIS A 197 -35.28 -12.72 -8.90
C HIS A 197 -36.48 -12.39 -8.03
N ARG A 198 -37.53 -11.83 -8.63
CA ARG A 198 -38.83 -11.60 -8.02
C ARG A 198 -39.87 -12.42 -8.76
N CYS A 199 -40.73 -13.10 -8.02
CA CYS A 199 -41.87 -13.79 -8.60
C CYS A 199 -43.00 -12.78 -8.75
N GLN A 200 -43.55 -12.67 -9.96
CA GLN A 200 -44.68 -11.81 -10.22
C GLN A 200 -45.67 -12.54 -11.13
N GLU A 201 -46.86 -12.84 -10.62
CA GLU A 201 -47.96 -13.52 -11.32
C GLU A 201 -47.51 -14.83 -12.01
N GLY A 202 -46.77 -15.68 -11.28
CA GLY A 202 -46.26 -16.95 -11.82
C GLY A 202 -45.13 -16.82 -12.86
N ARG A 203 -44.56 -15.62 -13.04
CA ARG A 203 -43.38 -15.38 -13.88
C ARG A 203 -42.21 -14.88 -13.06
N VAL A 204 -41.03 -15.38 -13.41
CA VAL A 204 -39.77 -14.97 -12.80
C VAL A 204 -39.29 -13.69 -13.48
N TRP A 205 -39.18 -12.62 -12.71
CA TRP A 205 -38.59 -11.36 -13.14
C TRP A 205 -37.22 -11.20 -12.48
N SER A 206 -36.19 -10.84 -13.24
CA SER A 206 -34.92 -10.41 -12.65
C SER A 206 -34.87 -8.89 -12.65
N ASN A 207 -34.93 -8.27 -11.47
CA ASN A 207 -34.45 -6.90 -11.31
C ASN A 207 -32.93 -7.02 -11.12
N ALA A 208 -32.13 -6.24 -11.83
CA ALA A 208 -30.70 -6.51 -12.02
C ALA A 208 -29.82 -6.23 -10.78
N THR A 209 -30.33 -6.47 -9.58
CA THR A 209 -29.64 -6.30 -8.31
C THR A 209 -28.87 -7.57 -7.94
N VAL A 210 -27.60 -7.37 -7.61
CA VAL A 210 -26.70 -8.44 -7.16
C VAL A 210 -26.88 -8.64 -5.66
N SER A 211 -26.88 -9.90 -5.19
CA SER A 211 -26.96 -10.21 -3.76
C SER A 211 -25.88 -9.46 -2.97
N ALA A 212 -26.21 -8.97 -1.77
CA ALA A 212 -25.26 -8.28 -0.89
C ALA A 212 -24.05 -9.16 -0.49
N SER A 213 -24.17 -10.48 -0.62
CA SER A 213 -23.08 -11.45 -0.37
C SER A 213 -22.17 -11.68 -1.59
N CYS A 214 -22.60 -11.24 -2.77
CA CYS A 214 -21.90 -11.45 -4.03
C CYS A 214 -21.15 -10.19 -4.48
N CYS A 215 -20.02 -10.40 -5.12
CA CYS A 215 -19.18 -9.35 -5.61
C CYS A 215 -19.47 -9.09 -7.08
N GLU A 216 -19.74 -7.85 -7.45
CA GLU A 216 -19.83 -7.43 -8.85
C GLU A 216 -18.52 -6.80 -9.28
N ASP A 217 -17.93 -7.31 -10.35
CA ASP A 217 -16.70 -6.79 -10.92
C ASP A 217 -16.68 -6.91 -12.44
N GLY A 218 -16.55 -5.79 -13.15
CA GLY A 218 -16.50 -5.73 -14.61
C GLY A 218 -17.79 -6.21 -15.32
N GLY A 219 -18.95 -6.16 -14.64
CA GLY A 219 -20.22 -6.70 -15.14
C GLY A 219 -20.36 -8.22 -15.01
N GLN A 220 -19.36 -8.88 -14.41
CA GLN A 220 -19.47 -10.27 -13.95
C GLN A 220 -19.77 -10.29 -12.45
N VAL A 221 -20.40 -11.36 -12.00
CA VAL A 221 -20.84 -11.49 -10.62
C VAL A 221 -20.30 -12.78 -10.02
N TYR A 222 -19.62 -12.65 -8.88
CA TYR A 222 -18.88 -13.71 -8.23
C TYR A 222 -19.51 -14.03 -6.86
N PRO A 223 -19.76 -15.32 -6.54
CA PRO A 223 -20.30 -15.70 -5.24
C PRO A 223 -19.25 -15.56 -4.12
N ALA A 224 -19.71 -15.47 -2.88
CA ALA A 224 -18.84 -15.43 -1.70
C ALA A 224 -17.84 -16.60 -1.69
N GLY A 225 -16.59 -16.31 -1.33
CA GLY A 225 -15.48 -17.27 -1.32
C GLY A 225 -14.93 -17.61 -2.72
N HIS A 226 -15.54 -17.13 -3.81
CA HIS A 226 -15.00 -17.33 -5.14
C HIS A 226 -13.73 -16.51 -5.33
N ILE A 227 -12.74 -17.11 -5.98
CA ILE A 227 -11.45 -16.50 -6.28
C ILE A 227 -11.36 -16.28 -7.79
N TRP A 228 -11.06 -15.06 -8.22
CA TRP A 228 -10.88 -14.73 -9.64
C TRP A 228 -9.66 -13.84 -9.86
N GLU A 229 -9.15 -13.84 -11.08
CA GLU A 229 -8.06 -12.97 -11.51
C GLU A 229 -8.63 -11.69 -12.11
N ARG A 230 -8.13 -10.54 -11.65
CA ARG A 230 -8.41 -9.24 -12.24
C ARG A 230 -7.13 -8.46 -12.41
N GLY A 231 -6.70 -8.31 -13.66
CA GLY A 231 -5.45 -7.64 -14.00
C GLY A 231 -4.28 -8.37 -13.34
N CYS A 232 -3.69 -7.76 -12.31
CA CYS A 232 -2.57 -8.33 -11.57
C CYS A 232 -2.91 -8.92 -10.21
N TYR A 233 -4.17 -8.87 -9.82
CA TYR A 233 -4.58 -9.29 -8.49
C TYR A 233 -5.43 -10.55 -8.59
N LEU A 234 -5.15 -11.47 -7.68
CA LEU A 234 -6.05 -12.54 -7.32
C LEU A 234 -7.02 -11.99 -6.27
N LEU A 235 -8.28 -11.88 -6.62
CA LEU A 235 -9.33 -11.37 -5.77
C LEU A 235 -10.13 -12.52 -5.17
N ILE A 236 -10.61 -12.36 -3.94
CA ILE A 236 -11.61 -13.23 -3.32
C ILE A 236 -12.84 -12.42 -2.98
N CYS A 237 -14.02 -13.01 -3.09
CA CYS A 237 -15.25 -12.35 -2.66
C CYS A 237 -15.48 -12.58 -1.16
N SER A 238 -15.24 -11.57 -0.35
CA SER A 238 -15.49 -11.59 1.10
C SER A 238 -16.82 -10.89 1.37
N GLU A 239 -17.90 -11.66 1.34
CA GLU A 239 -19.28 -11.22 1.67
C GLU A 239 -19.68 -9.89 1.01
N GLY A 240 -19.64 -9.86 -0.33
CA GLY A 240 -20.03 -8.69 -1.13
C GLY A 240 -18.91 -7.69 -1.43
N ARG A 241 -17.70 -7.92 -0.92
CA ARG A 241 -16.53 -7.08 -1.22
C ARG A 241 -15.41 -7.88 -1.89
N PRO A 242 -14.93 -7.46 -3.08
CA PRO A 242 -13.69 -7.99 -3.64
C PRO A 242 -12.50 -7.60 -2.77
N GLU A 243 -11.79 -8.58 -2.23
CA GLU A 243 -10.57 -8.39 -1.46
C GLU A 243 -9.36 -8.94 -2.22
N ALA A 244 -8.25 -8.20 -2.22
CA ALA A 244 -7.02 -8.65 -2.85
C ALA A 244 -6.33 -9.71 -1.98
N LEU A 245 -6.29 -10.94 -2.49
CA LEU A 245 -5.65 -12.07 -1.83
C LEU A 245 -4.14 -12.10 -2.09
N ALA A 246 -3.74 -11.85 -3.34
CA ALA A 246 -2.35 -11.89 -3.77
C ALA A 246 -2.12 -11.12 -5.08
N LEU A 247 -0.87 -10.74 -5.34
CA LEU A 247 -0.40 -10.34 -6.66
C LEU A 247 -0.05 -11.58 -7.49
N LEU A 248 -0.46 -11.61 -8.75
CA LEU A 248 -0.07 -12.68 -9.68
C LEU A 248 1.44 -12.64 -9.92
N ASN A 249 2.07 -13.81 -9.96
CA ASN A 249 3.51 -13.94 -10.22
C ASN A 249 3.93 -13.47 -11.62
N THR A 250 2.98 -13.29 -12.53
CA THR A 250 3.22 -12.71 -13.85
C THR A 250 3.30 -11.19 -13.83
N CYS A 251 2.92 -10.56 -12.72
CA CYS A 251 2.84 -9.11 -12.57
C CYS A 251 3.94 -8.57 -11.68
N CYS A 252 4.31 -7.32 -11.92
CA CYS A 252 5.36 -6.61 -11.20
C CYS A 252 4.74 -5.49 -10.37
N GLU A 253 5.15 -5.35 -9.12
CA GLU A 253 4.73 -4.24 -8.25
C GLU A 253 5.88 -3.24 -8.11
N VAL A 254 5.64 -2.00 -8.52
CA VAL A 254 6.61 -0.90 -8.44
C VAL A 254 5.90 0.33 -7.93
N ASP A 255 6.43 0.93 -6.86
CA ASP A 255 5.88 2.12 -6.19
C ASP A 255 4.39 1.98 -5.76
N GLY A 256 3.96 0.75 -5.44
CA GLY A 256 2.58 0.44 -5.05
C GLY A 256 1.61 0.29 -6.23
N GLU A 257 2.08 0.37 -7.48
CA GLU A 257 1.31 0.07 -8.67
C GLU A 257 1.68 -1.30 -9.25
N ALA A 258 0.67 -2.16 -9.45
CA ALA A 258 0.85 -3.44 -10.12
C ALA A 258 0.74 -3.31 -11.64
N ARG A 259 1.68 -3.93 -12.35
CA ARG A 259 1.81 -3.86 -13.82
C ARG A 259 1.82 -5.27 -14.42
N VAL A 260 1.01 -5.47 -15.46
CA VAL A 260 0.86 -6.77 -16.14
C VAL A 260 2.08 -7.13 -16.96
N HIS A 261 2.29 -8.43 -17.22
CA HIS A 261 3.33 -8.89 -18.13
C HIS A 261 3.26 -8.18 -19.49
N GLY A 262 4.41 -7.78 -20.01
CA GLY A 262 4.55 -7.02 -21.26
C GLY A 262 4.19 -5.54 -21.14
N HIS A 263 3.76 -5.06 -19.97
CA HIS A 263 3.51 -3.64 -19.78
C HIS A 263 4.83 -2.88 -19.65
N THR A 264 5.05 -1.97 -20.60
CA THR A 264 6.13 -0.97 -20.59
C THR A 264 5.68 0.32 -19.91
N TRP A 265 6.53 0.90 -19.09
CA TRP A 265 6.32 2.24 -18.53
C TRP A 265 7.61 3.02 -18.43
N THR A 266 7.48 4.34 -18.37
CA THR A 266 8.62 5.22 -18.19
C THR A 266 8.78 5.63 -16.73
N SER A 267 10.02 5.81 -16.27
CA SER A 267 10.28 6.45 -14.97
C SER A 267 9.56 7.80 -14.85
N PRO A 268 9.35 8.34 -13.62
CA PRO A 268 8.88 9.71 -13.45
C PRO A 268 9.78 10.74 -14.15
N SER A 269 11.08 10.41 -14.26
CA SER A 269 12.05 11.16 -15.05
C SER A 269 11.97 10.88 -16.55
N GLY A 270 11.05 10.09 -17.09
CA GLY A 270 10.94 9.81 -18.54
C GLY A 270 12.17 9.20 -19.22
N CYS A 271 13.23 8.86 -18.49
CA CYS A 271 14.53 8.46 -19.02
C CYS A 271 14.83 6.97 -18.90
N PHE A 272 13.99 6.23 -18.18
CA PHE A 272 14.01 4.78 -18.18
C PHE A 272 12.71 4.30 -18.78
N THR A 273 12.77 3.29 -19.63
CA THR A 273 11.62 2.45 -19.95
C THR A 273 11.83 1.12 -19.27
N PHE A 274 10.88 0.73 -18.44
CA PHE A 274 10.85 -0.56 -17.77
C PHE A 274 9.76 -1.42 -18.37
N THR A 275 9.97 -2.73 -18.38
CA THR A 275 8.99 -3.71 -18.82
C THR A 275 8.81 -4.77 -17.76
N CYS A 276 7.55 -5.13 -17.49
CA CYS A 276 7.28 -6.26 -16.60
C CYS A 276 7.35 -7.57 -17.38
N ASN A 277 8.35 -8.39 -17.10
CA ASN A 277 8.53 -9.72 -17.69
C ASN A 277 8.28 -10.80 -16.64
N SER A 278 7.00 -11.13 -16.45
CA SER A 278 6.54 -12.28 -15.65
C SER A 278 7.04 -12.21 -14.20
N GLY A 279 6.77 -11.08 -13.54
CA GLY A 279 7.17 -10.82 -12.16
C GLY A 279 8.56 -10.21 -12.00
N VAL A 280 9.32 -10.06 -13.09
CA VAL A 280 10.63 -9.40 -13.10
C VAL A 280 10.53 -8.07 -13.84
N VAL A 281 11.03 -7.00 -13.25
CA VAL A 281 11.14 -5.69 -13.92
C VAL A 281 12.45 -5.66 -14.69
N GLU A 282 12.36 -5.59 -16.01
CA GLU A 282 13.51 -5.44 -16.90
C GLU A 282 13.64 -3.99 -17.38
N GLU A 283 14.87 -3.50 -17.48
CA GLU A 283 15.19 -2.16 -17.98
C GLU A 283 15.51 -2.25 -19.48
N ASP A 284 14.68 -1.64 -20.32
CA ASP A 284 14.66 -1.90 -21.76
C ASP A 284 15.41 -0.84 -22.57
N VAL A 285 14.98 0.42 -22.53
CA VAL A 285 15.44 1.45 -23.47
C VAL A 285 15.45 2.83 -22.84
N VAL A 286 16.58 3.52 -23.00
CA VAL A 286 16.73 4.95 -22.72
C VAL A 286 16.34 5.74 -23.97
N PRO A 287 15.37 6.67 -23.90
CA PRO A 287 15.05 7.54 -25.02
C PRO A 287 16.22 8.45 -25.43
N ASP A 288 16.40 8.67 -26.74
CA ASP A 288 17.51 9.48 -27.32
C ASP A 288 17.58 10.93 -26.79
N ASN A 289 16.53 11.42 -26.14
CA ASN A 289 16.45 12.78 -25.62
C ASN A 289 16.97 12.94 -24.17
N CYS A 290 17.36 11.85 -23.51
CA CYS A 290 17.91 11.86 -22.16
C CYS A 290 19.44 11.88 -22.13
N CYS A 291 20.01 12.70 -21.25
CA CYS A 291 21.46 12.86 -21.12
C CYS A 291 22.01 12.05 -19.94
N MET A 292 23.27 11.62 -20.04
CA MET A 292 23.99 10.93 -18.96
C MET A 292 25.14 11.80 -18.43
N GLU A 293 25.26 11.90 -17.11
CA GLU A 293 26.47 12.38 -16.45
C GLU A 293 26.78 11.48 -15.24
N GLY A 294 27.89 10.76 -15.28
CA GLY A 294 28.19 9.72 -14.29
C GLY A 294 27.14 8.59 -14.27
N ASN A 295 26.52 8.37 -13.10
CA ASN A 295 25.42 7.41 -12.90
C ASN A 295 24.03 8.07 -12.94
N GLU A 296 23.97 9.39 -13.08
CA GLU A 296 22.72 10.15 -13.10
C GLU A 296 22.28 10.42 -14.55
N ARG A 297 20.97 10.45 -14.78
CA ARG A 297 20.36 10.73 -16.07
C ARG A 297 19.38 11.89 -15.96
N TYR A 298 19.46 12.82 -16.90
CA TYR A 298 18.68 14.05 -16.89
C TYR A 298 17.75 14.14 -18.11
N ILE A 299 16.53 14.65 -17.91
CA ILE A 299 15.54 14.84 -18.98
C ILE A 299 15.91 16.00 -19.89
N GLN A 300 15.40 15.96 -21.12
CA GLN A 300 15.48 17.09 -22.02
C GLN A 300 14.95 18.38 -21.37
N GLY A 301 15.75 19.43 -21.43
CA GLY A 301 15.48 20.73 -20.83
C GLY A 301 15.78 20.82 -19.33
N HIS A 302 16.16 19.71 -18.67
CA HIS A 302 16.59 19.76 -17.28
C HIS A 302 17.89 20.53 -17.16
N THR A 303 17.93 21.44 -16.19
CA THR A 303 19.10 22.20 -15.81
C THR A 303 19.53 21.79 -14.41
N TRP A 304 20.79 21.41 -14.23
CA TRP A 304 21.39 21.15 -12.92
C TRP A 304 22.68 21.93 -12.80
N THR A 305 23.17 22.08 -11.58
CA THR A 305 24.43 22.75 -11.30
C THR A 305 25.40 21.79 -10.63
N GLU A 306 26.56 21.61 -11.24
CA GLU A 306 27.67 20.88 -10.62
C GLU A 306 28.83 21.86 -10.39
N GLY A 307 29.11 22.14 -9.12
CA GLY A 307 30.05 23.18 -8.74
C GLY A 307 29.62 24.56 -9.24
N CYS A 308 30.37 25.12 -10.19
CA CYS A 308 30.09 26.44 -10.79
C CYS A 308 29.66 26.38 -12.25
N LYS A 309 29.34 25.19 -12.74
CA LYS A 309 28.82 24.99 -14.08
C LYS A 309 27.35 24.63 -13.96
N GLU A 310 26.52 25.34 -14.70
CA GLU A 310 25.17 24.90 -15.00
C GLU A 310 25.25 24.01 -16.24
N HIS A 311 24.54 22.90 -16.19
CA HIS A 311 24.47 21.90 -17.23
C HIS A 311 23.02 21.86 -17.68
N ILE A 312 22.79 21.77 -19.00
CA ILE A 312 21.45 21.55 -19.56
C ILE A 312 21.46 20.34 -20.49
N CYS A 313 20.48 19.47 -20.32
CA CYS A 313 20.28 18.37 -21.23
C CYS A 313 19.49 18.82 -22.46
N ARG A 314 20.07 18.73 -23.66
CA ARG A 314 19.40 19.07 -24.93
C ARG A 314 19.66 18.00 -25.97
N ALA A 315 18.58 17.34 -26.42
CA ALA A 315 18.62 16.32 -27.47
C ALA A 315 19.64 15.21 -27.19
N GLY A 316 19.66 14.67 -25.96
CA GLY A 316 20.54 13.56 -25.57
C GLY A 316 21.99 13.96 -25.28
N VAL A 317 22.34 15.24 -25.40
CA VAL A 317 23.68 15.74 -25.10
C VAL A 317 23.62 16.82 -24.02
N VAL A 318 24.54 16.75 -23.05
CA VAL A 318 24.77 17.81 -22.06
C VAL A 318 25.48 18.96 -22.77
N ASN A 319 24.73 19.98 -23.19
CA ASN A 319 25.20 20.90 -24.23
C ASN A 319 25.74 22.25 -23.73
N ASP A 320 25.34 22.76 -22.57
CA ASP A 320 25.70 24.14 -22.21
C ASP A 320 26.20 24.26 -20.76
N LEU A 321 27.49 24.57 -20.62
CA LEU A 321 28.18 25.08 -19.42
C LEU A 321 27.90 26.58 -19.28
N ALA A 322 26.82 26.98 -18.60
CA ALA A 322 26.74 28.36 -18.12
C ALA A 322 27.46 28.48 -16.77
N VAL A 323 28.03 29.64 -16.45
CA VAL A 323 28.51 29.87 -15.08
C VAL A 323 27.29 30.02 -14.17
N ALA A 324 27.22 29.21 -13.11
CA ALA A 324 26.12 29.29 -12.15
C ALA A 324 25.96 30.70 -11.60
N ALA A 325 24.73 31.20 -11.47
CA ALA A 325 24.47 32.56 -11.00
C ALA A 325 25.03 32.86 -9.59
N THR A 326 25.31 31.81 -8.80
CA THR A 326 25.94 31.89 -7.48
C THR A 326 27.47 31.92 -7.53
N CYS A 327 28.08 31.75 -8.70
CA CYS A 327 29.51 31.70 -8.89
C CYS A 327 30.01 32.92 -9.65
N CYS A 328 31.22 33.35 -9.32
CA CYS A 328 31.84 34.52 -9.93
C CYS A 328 32.90 34.09 -10.93
N GLN A 329 33.02 34.87 -12.00
CA GLN A 329 34.02 34.66 -13.04
C GLN A 329 34.99 35.84 -13.06
N VAL A 330 36.29 35.55 -12.98
CA VAL A 330 37.37 36.51 -13.16
C VAL A 330 38.32 35.90 -14.20
N GLY A 331 38.41 36.52 -15.38
CA GLY A 331 39.13 35.95 -16.52
C GLY A 331 38.45 34.67 -17.05
N GLU A 332 39.25 33.62 -17.24
CA GLU A 332 38.77 32.27 -17.63
C GLU A 332 38.34 31.42 -16.43
N ASP A 333 38.63 31.86 -15.22
CA ASP A 333 38.42 31.08 -14.01
C ASP A 333 37.08 31.40 -13.33
N VAL A 334 36.43 30.35 -12.84
CA VAL A 334 35.11 30.39 -12.21
C VAL A 334 35.19 29.78 -10.82
N TYR A 335 34.63 30.46 -9.81
CA TYR A 335 34.71 30.03 -8.41
C TYR A 335 33.43 30.35 -7.63
N PRO A 336 33.11 29.57 -6.56
CA PRO A 336 31.88 29.74 -5.80
C PRO A 336 31.94 30.95 -4.85
N ASN A 337 30.80 31.27 -4.23
CA ASN A 337 30.70 32.28 -3.17
C ASN A 337 31.79 32.11 -2.10
N GLY A 338 32.41 33.22 -1.72
CA GLY A 338 33.54 33.23 -0.80
C GLY A 338 34.72 34.03 -1.34
N THR A 339 35.84 33.95 -0.63
CA THR A 339 37.07 34.64 -1.01
C THR A 339 37.90 33.77 -1.94
N ARG A 340 38.27 34.30 -3.10
CA ARG A 340 39.25 33.74 -4.01
C ARG A 340 40.49 34.62 -4.00
N ARG A 341 41.64 33.96 -3.87
CA ARG A 341 42.93 34.57 -4.12
C ARG A 341 43.30 34.32 -5.57
N ASP A 342 43.52 35.38 -6.33
CA ASP A 342 44.00 35.31 -7.71
C ASP A 342 45.27 36.14 -7.81
N ASP A 343 46.41 35.46 -7.92
CA ASP A 343 47.73 36.07 -7.91
C ASP A 343 47.95 37.06 -6.75
N CYS A 344 47.79 38.36 -7.04
CA CYS A 344 47.99 39.49 -6.15
C CYS A 344 46.70 40.13 -5.61
N VAL A 345 45.53 39.65 -6.03
CA VAL A 345 44.24 40.24 -5.71
C VAL A 345 43.38 39.22 -4.96
N LEU A 346 42.71 39.68 -3.91
CA LEU A 346 41.68 38.94 -3.22
C LEU A 346 40.33 39.41 -3.73
N TYR A 347 39.61 38.49 -4.35
CA TYR A 347 38.24 38.69 -4.80
C TYR A 347 37.26 38.08 -3.80
N LEU A 348 36.18 38.79 -3.50
CA LEU A 348 35.01 38.24 -2.81
C LEU A 348 33.91 38.01 -3.82
N CYS A 349 33.43 36.78 -3.90
CA CYS A 349 32.21 36.46 -4.64
C CYS A 349 31.00 36.54 -3.70
N ASN A 350 30.04 37.39 -4.05
CA ASN A 350 28.73 37.43 -3.40
C ASN A 350 27.62 37.35 -4.46
N SER A 351 27.11 36.15 -4.68
CA SER A 351 25.99 35.83 -5.58
C SER A 351 26.21 36.28 -7.03
N GLY A 352 27.35 35.88 -7.59
CA GLY A 352 27.64 36.05 -9.03
C GLY A 352 28.41 37.31 -9.40
N THR A 353 28.59 38.27 -8.48
CA THR A 353 29.42 39.46 -8.71
C THR A 353 30.77 39.37 -7.99
N PRO A 354 31.91 39.28 -8.72
CA PRO A 354 33.23 39.35 -8.12
C PRO A 354 33.54 40.79 -7.70
N GLN A 355 33.96 40.97 -6.45
CA GLN A 355 34.43 42.25 -5.92
C GLN A 355 35.90 42.15 -5.57
N ASN A 356 36.73 43.05 -6.08
CA ASN A 356 38.10 43.20 -5.59
C ASN A 356 38.04 43.83 -4.19
N ILE A 357 38.45 43.08 -3.17
CA ILE A 357 38.38 43.53 -1.78
C ILE A 357 39.74 43.86 -1.18
N ALA A 358 40.84 43.35 -1.75
CA ALA A 358 42.18 43.68 -1.30
C ALA A 358 43.24 43.30 -2.35
N VAL A 359 44.30 44.11 -2.43
CA VAL A 359 45.60 43.64 -2.91
C VAL A 359 46.30 42.92 -1.76
N LEU A 360 46.88 41.75 -2.04
CA LEU A 360 47.59 40.99 -1.03
C LEU A 360 48.82 41.74 -0.54
N SER A 361 49.12 41.60 0.75
CA SER A 361 50.31 42.20 1.35
C SER A 361 51.64 41.69 0.78
N SER A 362 51.62 40.68 -0.09
CA SER A 362 52.79 40.20 -0.82
C SER A 362 52.98 40.85 -2.19
N CYS A 363 52.15 41.82 -2.58
CA CYS A 363 52.19 42.42 -3.90
C CYS A 363 52.14 43.94 -3.84
N CYS A 364 52.75 44.57 -4.84
CA CYS A 364 52.88 46.01 -4.94
C CYS A 364 52.18 46.53 -6.19
N GLU A 365 51.53 47.68 -6.08
CA GLU A 365 50.95 48.40 -7.22
C GLU A 365 51.83 49.60 -7.57
N SER A 366 52.23 49.72 -8.83
CA SER A 366 53.04 50.85 -9.32
C SER A 366 52.59 51.23 -10.73
N GLU A 367 52.21 52.50 -10.93
CA GLU A 367 51.68 53.05 -12.20
C GLU A 367 50.48 52.28 -12.80
N GLY A 368 49.67 51.62 -11.95
CA GLY A 368 48.50 50.83 -12.38
C GLY A 368 48.82 49.39 -12.77
N GLU A 369 50.09 48.97 -12.68
CA GLU A 369 50.55 47.60 -12.88
C GLU A 369 50.85 46.92 -11.53
N MET A 370 50.67 45.60 -11.49
CA MET A 370 50.84 44.78 -10.29
C MET A 370 52.14 43.98 -10.35
N TYR A 371 52.90 44.00 -9.25
CA TYR A 371 54.19 43.34 -9.14
C TYR A 371 54.23 42.39 -7.93
N TYR A 372 54.78 41.19 -8.15
CA TYR A 372 54.92 40.13 -7.13
C TYR A 372 56.04 40.43 -6.14
N ASP A 373 55.97 39.84 -4.94
CA ASP A 373 57.07 39.88 -3.97
C ASP A 373 58.40 39.48 -4.62
N ARG A 374 59.43 40.31 -4.38
CA ARG A 374 60.79 40.20 -4.95
C ARG A 374 60.88 40.31 -6.48
N GLN A 375 59.79 40.64 -7.17
CA GLN A 375 59.85 41.01 -8.57
C GLN A 375 60.56 42.36 -8.71
N VAL A 376 61.49 42.42 -9.66
CA VAL A 376 62.22 43.65 -10.00
C VAL A 376 61.75 44.16 -11.35
N TRP A 377 61.39 45.44 -11.44
CA TRP A 377 60.98 46.07 -12.70
C TRP A 377 61.68 47.42 -12.89
N PRO A 378 62.00 47.80 -14.14
CA PRO A 378 62.54 49.13 -14.44
C PRO A 378 61.41 50.14 -14.71
N VAL A 379 61.56 51.36 -14.19
CA VAL A 379 60.79 52.53 -14.65
C VAL A 379 61.79 53.64 -14.97
N GLY A 380 61.90 53.99 -16.25
CA GLY A 380 62.92 54.92 -16.69
C GLY A 380 64.34 54.33 -16.55
N CYS A 381 65.20 55.02 -15.79
CA CYS A 381 66.52 54.52 -15.39
C CYS A 381 66.54 53.93 -13.97
N ALA A 382 65.47 54.12 -13.21
CA ALA A 382 65.33 53.56 -11.88
C ALA A 382 64.87 52.10 -11.97
N ARG A 383 65.24 51.32 -10.96
CA ARG A 383 64.74 49.96 -10.75
C ARG A 383 63.96 49.95 -9.47
N TYR A 384 62.91 49.15 -9.43
CA TYR A 384 62.10 48.97 -8.24
C TYR A 384 61.98 47.49 -7.96
N THR A 385 61.84 47.13 -6.69
CA THR A 385 61.45 45.80 -6.25
C THR A 385 60.24 45.89 -5.34
N CYS A 386 59.40 44.88 -5.39
CA CYS A 386 58.35 44.72 -4.39
C CYS A 386 58.93 43.91 -3.23
N ASN A 387 58.70 44.35 -2.00
CA ASN A 387 59.09 43.63 -0.79
C ASN A 387 57.94 43.69 0.22
N TYR A 388 57.18 42.59 0.32
CA TYR A 388 56.00 42.51 1.18
C TYR A 388 55.05 43.72 1.08
N GLY A 389 54.68 44.10 -0.14
CA GLY A 389 53.71 45.16 -0.41
C GLY A 389 54.29 46.58 -0.38
N VAL A 390 55.60 46.71 -0.17
CA VAL A 390 56.32 47.98 -0.23
C VAL A 390 57.16 48.02 -1.51
N VAL A 391 57.00 49.08 -2.31
CA VAL A 391 57.86 49.37 -3.46
C VAL A 391 59.15 49.99 -2.95
N GLU A 392 60.27 49.30 -3.13
CA GLU A 392 61.61 49.77 -2.78
C GLU A 392 62.38 50.12 -4.05
N GLU A 393 63.03 51.29 -4.05
CA GLU A 393 63.91 51.70 -5.15
C GLU A 393 65.28 51.02 -5.05
N LEU A 394 65.71 50.41 -6.14
CA LEU A 394 66.98 49.73 -6.31
C LEU A 394 67.97 50.61 -7.08
N PRO A 395 69.28 50.27 -7.07
CA PRO A 395 70.28 50.98 -7.85
C PRO A 395 69.87 51.11 -9.32
N MET A 396 70.21 52.27 -9.91
CA MET A 396 69.96 52.60 -11.31
C MET A 396 70.40 51.45 -12.26
N LEU A 397 69.68 51.26 -13.37
CA LEU A 397 70.04 50.29 -14.39
C LEU A 397 71.50 50.48 -14.84
N GLU A 398 72.25 49.38 -14.94
CA GLU A 398 73.65 49.40 -15.42
C GLU A 398 73.77 49.92 -16.85
N THR A 399 72.70 49.91 -17.63
CA THR A 399 72.64 50.45 -18.99
C THR A 399 72.47 51.97 -19.02
N CYS A 400 72.07 52.60 -17.91
CA CYS A 400 71.87 54.04 -17.82
C CYS A 400 73.12 54.78 -17.33
N CYS A 401 73.27 56.03 -17.77
CA CYS A 401 74.39 56.88 -17.41
C CYS A 401 73.94 57.99 -16.45
N GLN A 402 74.60 58.10 -15.30
CA GLN A 402 74.36 59.18 -14.33
C GLN A 402 75.37 60.30 -14.58
N VAL A 403 74.89 61.50 -14.89
CA VAL A 403 75.72 62.71 -14.97
C VAL A 403 75.14 63.77 -14.04
N ALA A 404 75.86 64.03 -12.94
CA ALA A 404 75.38 64.83 -11.83
C ALA A 404 74.02 64.32 -11.31
N GLU A 405 73.00 65.17 -11.26
CA GLU A 405 71.64 64.84 -10.78
C GLU A 405 70.72 64.28 -11.87
N LYS A 406 71.21 64.08 -13.10
CA LYS A 406 70.42 63.55 -14.22
C LYS A 406 70.86 62.15 -14.63
N ALA A 407 69.88 61.29 -14.86
CA ALA A 407 70.07 59.97 -15.43
C ALA A 407 69.63 59.97 -16.90
N TYR A 408 70.44 59.36 -17.76
CA TYR A 408 70.20 59.23 -19.19
C TYR A 408 70.09 57.76 -19.57
N LYS A 409 69.06 57.41 -20.35
CA LYS A 409 68.89 56.04 -20.85
C LYS A 409 69.93 55.70 -21.90
N ASP A 410 70.19 54.40 -22.08
CA ASP A 410 71.04 53.92 -23.17
C ASP A 410 70.55 54.46 -24.53
N GLY A 411 71.44 55.08 -25.30
CA GLY A 411 71.15 55.73 -26.57
C GLY A 411 70.68 57.19 -26.47
N GLU A 412 70.41 57.72 -25.28
CA GLU A 412 70.09 59.15 -25.13
C GLU A 412 71.34 60.01 -25.28
N THR A 413 71.17 61.18 -25.91
CA THR A 413 72.23 62.17 -26.10
C THR A 413 71.88 63.48 -25.42
N TRP A 414 72.90 64.20 -24.96
CA TRP A 414 72.74 65.53 -24.40
C TRP A 414 73.94 66.41 -24.72
N GLN A 415 73.73 67.71 -24.67
CA GLN A 415 74.77 68.71 -24.89
C GLN A 415 75.19 69.33 -23.57
N ALA A 416 76.50 69.45 -23.34
CA ALA A 416 77.07 70.19 -22.24
C ALA A 416 78.24 71.03 -22.74
N SER A 417 78.08 72.35 -22.69
CA SER A 417 79.02 73.31 -23.28
C SER A 417 79.24 73.02 -24.78
N CYS A 418 80.50 72.91 -25.23
CA CYS A 418 80.86 72.63 -26.62
C CYS A 418 80.79 71.16 -27.04
N TYR A 419 80.23 70.28 -26.21
CA TYR A 419 80.36 68.85 -26.38
C TYR A 419 78.99 68.19 -26.40
N GLU A 420 78.80 67.27 -27.34
CA GLU A 420 77.67 66.37 -27.36
C GLU A 420 78.10 65.01 -26.83
N PHE A 421 77.39 64.54 -25.81
CA PHE A 421 77.61 63.27 -25.15
C PHE A 421 76.44 62.32 -25.42
N GLY A 422 76.71 61.03 -25.36
CA GLY A 422 75.71 59.97 -25.44
C GLY A 422 75.91 58.98 -24.31
N CYS A 423 74.82 58.38 -23.84
CA CYS A 423 74.90 57.22 -22.98
C CYS A 423 74.97 55.96 -23.83
N LYS A 424 75.98 55.12 -23.57
CA LYS A 424 76.11 53.82 -24.23
C LYS A 424 76.48 52.74 -23.20
N ASN A 425 75.55 51.83 -22.97
CA ASN A 425 75.67 50.70 -22.06
C ASN A 425 76.27 51.08 -20.69
N GLY A 426 75.72 52.13 -20.06
CA GLY A 426 76.17 52.63 -18.77
C GLY A 426 77.38 53.57 -18.79
N THR A 427 77.98 53.79 -19.95
CA THR A 427 79.15 54.66 -20.10
C THR A 427 78.81 55.93 -20.88
N VAL A 428 79.31 57.07 -20.38
CA VAL A 428 79.19 58.36 -21.06
C VAL A 428 80.26 58.43 -22.15
N GLU A 429 79.84 58.49 -23.42
CA GLU A 429 80.72 58.65 -24.56
C GLU A 429 80.64 60.08 -25.11
N LEU A 430 81.77 60.67 -25.49
CA LEU A 430 81.79 61.90 -26.27
C LEU A 430 81.47 61.55 -27.73
N LEU A 431 80.36 62.09 -28.25
CA LEU A 431 79.94 61.83 -29.62
C LEU A 431 80.62 62.80 -30.59
N GLN A 432 80.62 64.09 -30.28
CA GLN A 432 81.29 65.11 -31.10
C GLN A 432 81.57 66.41 -30.33
N VAL A 433 82.52 67.18 -30.86
CA VAL A 433 82.78 68.57 -30.44
C VAL A 433 82.01 69.50 -31.37
N LEU A 434 81.12 70.31 -30.80
CA LEU A 434 80.31 71.29 -31.51
C LEU A 434 81.18 72.51 -31.88
N ASN A 435 80.88 73.16 -33.02
CA ASN A 435 81.64 74.30 -33.51
C ASN A 435 81.61 75.46 -32.48
N MET A 436 82.74 76.18 -32.31
CA MET A 436 82.92 77.23 -31.29
C MET A 436 81.92 78.40 -31.39
N THR A 437 81.11 78.49 -32.44
CA THR A 437 80.02 79.48 -32.54
C THR A 437 78.75 79.08 -31.76
N HIS A 438 78.65 77.82 -31.33
CA HIS A 438 77.56 77.30 -30.50
C HIS A 438 77.95 77.15 -29.02
N CYS A 439 79.16 77.60 -28.67
CA CYS A 439 79.67 77.78 -27.32
C CYS A 439 79.76 79.29 -27.01
#